data_AF-A0A2I2MBE8-F1
#
_entry.id   AF-A0A2I2MBE8-F1
#
_cell.length_a   1.000
_cell.length_b   1.000
_cell.length_c   1.000
_cell.angle_alpha   90.00
_cell.angle_beta   90.00
_cell.angle_gamma   90.00
#
_symmetry.space_group_name_H-M   'P 1'
#
loop_
_entity.id
_entity.type
_entity.pdbx_description
1 polymer ?
#
loop_
_entity_poly.entity_id
_entity_poly.type
_entity_poly.pdbx_seq_one_letter_code
_entity_poly.pdbx_strand_id
1 'polypeptide(L)'
;MNWKEKLYSLFLEEFPEYYEDSKADYFQSGNLPGKLNTNELKKLHEEINIPKLVGCEKHLILHKLLNNRTKDKFTFYLLARLELECDVNSYDKEKNTVFMKIAKRYFEEEKYFGTYYFSILFKRGYKIKEEDIQFVLDLYHQKKSEYDFGKWTTLRYATKLNDLNKFEKAMGKTRELDTILSFKMNRPIGVNFPNLLGVAINSITNYRENGDVILKSIDKFKQTNKINVLDKKKNTFKRKRQEYLENKPTQDKEFEKIAIELFPELE
;
A
#
# COMPACT_ATOMS: atom_id res chain seq x y z
N MET A 1 7.14 43.64 -4.13
CA MET A 1 7.65 42.25 -4.19
C MET A 1 6.47 41.32 -4.08
N ASN A 2 6.26 40.45 -5.07
CA ASN A 2 5.13 39.52 -5.08
C ASN A 2 5.33 38.51 -3.93
N TRP A 3 4.31 38.26 -3.11
CA TRP A 3 4.42 37.34 -1.97
C TRP A 3 4.89 35.94 -2.41
N LYS A 4 4.56 35.51 -3.65
CA LYS A 4 5.07 34.28 -4.25
C LYS A 4 6.57 34.29 -4.49
N GLU A 5 7.13 35.40 -4.94
CA GLU A 5 8.59 35.53 -5.16
C GLU A 5 9.34 35.39 -3.83
N LYS A 6 8.83 35.99 -2.75
CA LYS A 6 9.43 35.86 -1.41
C LYS A 6 9.36 34.42 -0.89
N LEU A 7 8.21 33.76 -1.04
CA LEU A 7 8.08 32.34 -0.67
C LEU A 7 8.97 31.45 -1.51
N TYR A 8 9.15 31.80 -2.78
CA TYR A 8 9.98 31.05 -3.72
C TYR A 8 11.47 31.14 -3.38
N SER A 9 11.99 32.33 -3.10
CA SER A 9 13.38 32.49 -2.63
C SER A 9 13.61 31.75 -1.31
N LEU A 10 12.69 31.88 -0.36
CA LEU A 10 12.78 31.19 0.94
C LEU A 10 12.77 29.67 0.75
N PHE A 11 11.92 29.16 -0.14
CA PHE A 11 11.85 27.73 -0.45
C PHE A 11 13.18 27.20 -1.01
N LEU A 12 13.83 27.92 -1.92
CA LEU A 12 15.12 27.51 -2.48
C LEU A 12 16.25 27.55 -1.44
N GLU A 13 16.22 28.51 -0.52
CA GLU A 13 17.19 28.66 0.57
C GLU A 13 17.05 27.53 1.61
N GLU A 14 15.82 27.20 2.00
CA GLU A 14 15.56 26.20 3.04
C GLU A 14 15.62 24.75 2.52
N PHE A 15 15.53 24.51 1.21
CA PHE A 15 15.51 23.14 0.65
C PHE A 15 16.78 22.33 0.98
N PRO A 16 18.01 22.85 0.81
CA PRO A 16 19.23 22.15 1.22
C PRO A 16 19.30 21.94 2.74
N GLU A 17 18.83 22.90 3.53
CA GLU A 17 18.78 22.76 4.99
C GLU A 17 17.85 21.61 5.39
N TYR A 18 16.67 21.52 4.77
CA TYR A 18 15.72 20.44 5.04
C TYR A 18 16.22 19.08 4.57
N TYR A 19 16.99 19.06 3.46
CA TYR A 19 17.71 17.87 3.05
C TYR A 19 18.72 17.46 4.13
N GLU A 20 19.46 18.38 4.75
CA GLU A 20 20.44 18.07 5.80
C GLU A 20 19.81 17.69 7.14
N ASP A 21 18.92 18.53 7.68
CA ASP A 21 18.17 18.30 8.91
C ASP A 21 16.65 18.27 8.66
N SER A 22 16.12 17.05 8.49
CA SER A 22 14.69 16.86 8.26
C SER A 22 13.83 17.04 9.52
N LYS A 23 14.38 17.42 10.68
CA LYS A 23 13.61 17.74 11.91
C LYS A 23 13.00 19.14 11.89
N ALA A 24 13.40 19.99 10.95
CA ALA A 24 12.86 21.31 10.70
C ALA A 24 11.37 21.26 10.31
N ASP A 25 10.47 21.60 11.24
CA ASP A 25 9.02 21.67 10.98
C ASP A 25 8.62 22.91 10.14
N TYR A 26 9.51 23.90 9.98
CA TYR A 26 9.25 25.15 9.26
C TYR A 26 9.03 24.95 7.76
N PHE A 27 9.82 24.08 7.12
CA PHE A 27 9.76 23.84 5.67
C PHE A 27 8.41 23.25 5.20
N GLN A 28 7.71 22.54 6.08
CA GLN A 28 6.44 21.88 5.76
C GLN A 28 5.27 22.87 5.61
N SER A 29 5.38 24.05 6.22
CA SER A 29 4.30 25.03 6.32
C SER A 29 4.05 25.86 5.04
N GLY A 30 5.00 25.88 4.11
CA GLY A 30 4.90 26.68 2.88
C GLY A 30 4.02 26.07 1.78
N ASN A 31 4.05 24.73 1.62
CA ASN A 31 3.49 23.98 0.47
C ASN A 31 3.54 24.75 -0.84
N LEU A 32 4.70 25.37 -1.14
CA LEU A 32 4.83 26.27 -2.28
C LEU A 32 4.52 25.57 -3.61
N PRO A 33 5.06 24.37 -3.92
CA PRO A 33 4.85 23.75 -5.23
C PRO A 33 3.37 23.58 -5.59
N GLY A 34 2.53 23.15 -4.63
CA GLY A 34 1.09 22.99 -4.86
C GLY A 34 0.29 24.30 -4.99
N LYS A 35 0.93 25.47 -4.80
CA LYS A 35 0.34 26.80 -5.00
C LYS A 35 0.80 27.47 -6.30
N LEU A 36 1.71 26.83 -7.04
CA LEU A 36 2.27 27.36 -8.27
C LEU A 36 1.42 26.93 -9.48
N ASN A 37 1.24 27.82 -10.44
CA ASN A 37 0.70 27.46 -11.76
C ASN A 37 1.76 26.77 -12.62
N THR A 38 1.37 26.27 -13.80
CA THR A 38 2.27 25.51 -14.69
C THR A 38 3.56 26.28 -15.07
N ASN A 39 3.47 27.58 -15.35
CA ASN A 39 4.64 28.40 -15.71
C ASN A 39 5.56 28.62 -14.49
N GLU A 40 4.97 28.87 -13.33
CA GLU A 40 5.69 29.02 -12.06
C GLU A 40 6.40 27.71 -11.65
N LEU A 41 5.76 26.56 -11.86
CA LEU A 41 6.35 25.23 -11.62
C LEU A 41 7.52 24.95 -12.57
N LYS A 42 7.37 25.27 -13.85
CA LYS A 42 8.46 25.13 -14.82
C LYS A 42 9.68 25.92 -14.38
N LYS A 43 9.49 27.18 -13.97
CA LYS A 43 10.55 28.02 -13.41
C LYS A 43 11.17 27.39 -12.17
N LEU A 44 10.34 26.88 -11.25
CA LEU A 44 10.83 26.17 -10.06
C LEU A 44 11.74 24.99 -10.44
N HIS A 45 11.36 24.18 -11.43
CA HIS A 45 12.16 23.03 -11.86
C HIS A 45 13.49 23.42 -12.50
N GLU A 46 13.52 24.52 -13.25
CA GLU A 46 14.75 25.06 -13.84
C GLU A 46 15.74 25.51 -12.75
N GLU A 47 15.26 26.05 -11.63
CA GLU A 47 16.11 26.63 -10.58
C GLU A 47 16.42 25.68 -9.42
N ILE A 48 15.46 24.87 -8.96
CA ILE A 48 15.60 24.01 -7.77
C ILE A 48 16.65 22.90 -7.94
N ASN A 49 17.06 22.58 -9.18
CA ASN A 49 18.02 21.53 -9.54
C ASN A 49 18.43 20.60 -8.37
N ILE A 50 17.49 19.72 -7.98
CA ILE A 50 17.63 18.87 -6.79
C ILE A 50 18.98 18.14 -6.79
N PRO A 51 19.46 17.57 -7.93
CA PRO A 51 20.79 16.96 -8.01
C PRO A 51 21.94 17.80 -7.47
N LYS A 52 21.95 19.10 -7.78
CA LYS A 52 22.97 20.04 -7.32
C LYS A 52 22.84 20.32 -5.82
N LEU A 53 21.61 20.48 -5.33
CA LEU A 53 21.35 20.77 -3.91
C LEU A 53 21.71 19.61 -2.99
N VAL A 54 21.56 18.36 -3.46
CA VAL A 54 21.77 17.14 -2.63
C VAL A 54 23.05 16.36 -2.99
N GLY A 55 23.77 16.80 -4.02
CA GLY A 55 24.97 16.11 -4.54
C GLY A 55 24.68 14.67 -4.98
N CYS A 56 23.66 14.46 -5.83
CA CYS A 56 23.29 13.13 -6.32
C CYS A 56 22.66 13.22 -7.72
N GLU A 57 22.88 12.22 -8.58
CA GLU A 57 22.22 12.15 -9.88
C GLU A 57 20.69 12.07 -9.73
N LYS A 58 19.94 12.76 -10.60
CA LYS A 58 18.48 12.91 -10.49
C LYS A 58 17.75 11.58 -10.29
N HIS A 59 18.13 10.56 -11.05
CA HIS A 59 17.50 9.24 -11.00
C HIS A 59 17.89 8.42 -9.76
N LEU A 60 18.95 8.81 -9.03
CA LEU A 60 19.44 8.12 -7.84
C LEU A 60 19.03 8.79 -6.52
N ILE A 61 18.41 9.98 -6.56
CA ILE A 61 18.04 10.74 -5.35
C ILE A 61 17.19 9.88 -4.40
N LEU A 62 16.13 9.24 -4.89
CA LEU A 62 15.27 8.41 -4.05
C LEU A 62 16.02 7.23 -3.45
N HIS A 63 16.90 6.58 -4.22
CA HIS A 63 17.72 5.48 -3.73
C HIS A 63 18.65 5.93 -2.60
N LYS A 64 19.30 7.09 -2.76
CA LYS A 64 20.16 7.69 -1.72
C LYS A 64 19.38 8.00 -0.45
N LEU A 65 18.20 8.61 -0.59
CA LEU A 65 17.32 8.97 0.53
C LEU A 65 16.79 7.72 1.25
N LEU A 66 16.29 6.73 0.50
CA LEU A 66 15.77 5.47 1.05
C LEU A 66 16.86 4.59 1.68
N ASN A 67 18.14 4.83 1.40
CA ASN A 67 19.23 4.15 2.11
C ASN A 67 19.60 4.84 3.45
N ASN A 68 19.03 6.01 3.78
CA ASN A 68 19.36 6.76 5.00
C ASN A 68 18.12 7.08 5.85
N ARG A 69 18.02 6.48 7.04
CA ARG A 69 16.87 6.66 7.95
C ARG A 69 16.69 8.07 8.48
N THR A 70 17.76 8.87 8.54
CA THR A 70 17.63 10.26 9.01
C THR A 70 16.91 11.15 8.00
N LYS A 71 16.69 10.67 6.77
CA LYS A 71 16.10 11.40 5.66
C LYS A 71 14.65 10.99 5.37
N ASP A 72 13.98 10.27 6.25
CA ASP A 72 12.64 9.72 6.00
C ASP A 72 11.59 10.81 5.78
N LYS A 73 11.62 11.84 6.63
CA LYS A 73 10.74 13.01 6.48
C LYS A 73 10.96 13.70 5.13
N PHE A 74 12.21 13.84 4.69
CA PHE A 74 12.54 14.40 3.37
C PHE A 74 12.11 13.48 2.23
N THR A 75 12.31 12.17 2.38
CA THR A 75 11.86 11.15 1.41
C THR A 75 10.35 11.23 1.22
N PHE A 76 9.61 11.28 2.33
CA PHE A 76 8.17 11.45 2.31
C PHE A 76 7.76 12.74 1.64
N TYR A 77 8.39 13.86 2.02
CA TYR A 77 8.13 15.15 1.40
C TYR A 77 8.31 15.09 -0.11
N LEU A 78 9.46 14.58 -0.58
CA LEU A 78 9.78 14.49 -1.99
C LEU A 78 8.80 13.57 -2.72
N LEU A 79 8.43 12.43 -2.13
CA LEU A 79 7.45 11.54 -2.74
C LEU A 79 6.04 12.16 -2.76
N ALA A 80 5.61 12.83 -1.67
CA ALA A 80 4.25 13.37 -1.53
C ALA A 80 4.00 14.65 -2.35
N ARG A 81 5.04 15.44 -2.64
CA ARG A 81 4.94 16.68 -3.44
C ARG A 81 5.05 16.39 -4.93
N LEU A 82 3.97 15.88 -5.51
CA LEU A 82 3.89 15.42 -6.90
C LEU A 82 4.40 16.43 -7.94
N GLU A 83 4.33 17.71 -7.60
CA GLU A 83 4.81 18.81 -8.42
C GLU A 83 6.33 18.83 -8.56
N LEU A 84 7.10 18.24 -7.65
CA LEU A 84 8.55 18.10 -7.79
C LEU A 84 8.90 16.87 -8.64
N GLU A 85 9.79 17.07 -9.60
CA GLU A 85 10.26 16.00 -10.47
C GLU A 85 11.07 14.96 -9.69
N CYS A 86 10.66 13.71 -9.78
CA CYS A 86 11.32 12.60 -9.12
C CYS A 86 11.17 11.33 -9.96
N ASP A 87 12.30 10.71 -10.33
CA ASP A 87 12.26 9.46 -11.09
C ASP A 87 12.02 8.29 -10.14
N VAL A 88 10.79 7.80 -10.12
CA VAL A 88 10.39 6.65 -9.32
C VAL A 88 10.69 5.32 -10.00
N ASN A 89 10.86 5.30 -11.33
CA ASN A 89 11.04 4.06 -12.09
C ASN A 89 12.52 3.68 -12.27
N SER A 90 13.43 4.38 -11.61
CA SER A 90 14.87 4.15 -11.70
C SER A 90 15.34 2.87 -10.99
N TYR A 91 16.60 2.51 -11.26
CA TYR A 91 17.33 1.44 -10.60
C TYR A 91 18.57 2.00 -9.92
N ASP A 92 18.97 1.41 -8.79
CA ASP A 92 20.31 1.64 -8.23
C ASP A 92 21.38 0.76 -8.93
N LYS A 93 22.64 0.89 -8.48
CA LYS A 93 23.77 0.12 -9.00
C LYS A 93 23.64 -1.39 -8.80
N GLU A 94 22.86 -1.81 -7.81
CA GLU A 94 22.59 -3.21 -7.48
C GLU A 94 21.32 -3.73 -8.19
N LYS A 95 20.72 -2.93 -9.09
CA LYS A 95 19.45 -3.20 -9.76
C LYS A 95 18.24 -3.28 -8.81
N ASN A 96 18.33 -2.69 -7.62
CA ASN A 96 17.15 -2.51 -6.79
C ASN A 96 16.30 -1.38 -7.36
N THR A 97 14.98 -1.57 -7.33
CA THR A 97 14.02 -0.53 -7.67
C THR A 97 13.70 0.35 -6.46
N VAL A 98 13.08 1.50 -6.71
CA VAL A 98 12.53 2.35 -5.63
C VAL A 98 11.48 1.59 -4.81
N PHE A 99 10.64 0.77 -5.46
CA PHE A 99 9.66 -0.08 -4.77
C PHE A 99 10.35 -1.07 -3.82
N MET A 100 11.40 -1.77 -4.24
CA MET A 100 12.12 -2.73 -3.39
C MET A 100 12.67 -2.06 -2.13
N LYS A 101 13.22 -0.85 -2.24
CA LYS A 101 13.73 -0.10 -1.09
C LYS A 101 12.60 0.31 -0.12
N ILE A 102 11.48 0.80 -0.65
CA ILE A 102 10.27 1.13 0.11
C ILE A 102 9.70 -0.12 0.78
N ALA A 103 9.57 -1.22 0.05
CA ALA A 103 9.04 -2.50 0.50
C ALA A 103 9.91 -3.12 1.60
N LYS A 104 11.24 -3.07 1.45
CA LYS A 104 12.19 -3.52 2.48
C LYS A 104 11.98 -2.78 3.79
N ARG A 105 11.93 -1.44 3.73
CA ARG A 105 11.70 -0.61 4.92
C ARG A 105 10.34 -0.85 5.55
N TYR A 106 9.29 -0.88 4.74
CA TYR A 106 7.95 -1.24 5.20
C TYR A 106 7.94 -2.59 5.92
N PHE A 107 8.63 -3.58 5.37
CA PHE A 107 8.71 -4.91 5.96
C PHE A 107 9.48 -4.91 7.28
N GLU A 108 10.67 -4.31 7.31
CA GLU A 108 11.60 -4.33 8.45
C GLU A 108 11.26 -3.35 9.59
N GLU A 109 10.55 -2.24 9.33
CA GLU A 109 10.36 -1.16 10.31
C GLU A 109 9.00 -1.21 11.00
N GLU A 110 8.95 -1.07 12.33
CA GLU A 110 7.71 -1.23 13.10
C GLU A 110 6.77 0.00 13.09
N LYS A 111 7.28 1.23 12.91
CA LYS A 111 6.51 2.44 13.30
C LYS A 111 6.38 3.58 12.30
N TYR A 112 7.27 3.75 11.33
CA TYR A 112 7.30 4.99 10.53
C TYR A 112 6.95 4.81 9.05
N PHE A 113 7.16 3.62 8.49
CA PHE A 113 6.93 3.38 7.08
C PHE A 113 5.55 2.73 6.86
N GLY A 114 4.56 3.53 6.47
CA GLY A 114 3.17 3.10 6.30
C GLY A 114 2.83 2.63 4.89
N THR A 115 1.63 2.05 4.73
CA THR A 115 1.14 1.57 3.42
C THR A 115 0.91 2.70 2.42
N TYR A 116 0.69 3.93 2.90
CA TYR A 116 0.48 5.11 2.05
C TYR A 116 1.65 5.41 1.11
N TYR A 117 2.88 4.97 1.43
CA TYR A 117 4.04 5.17 0.55
C TYR A 117 3.84 4.46 -0.79
N PHE A 118 3.18 3.30 -0.82
CA PHE A 118 2.88 2.60 -2.05
C PHE A 118 1.84 3.36 -2.89
N SER A 119 0.82 3.93 -2.26
CA SER A 119 -0.14 4.80 -2.95
C SER A 119 0.53 6.04 -3.55
N ILE A 120 1.44 6.69 -2.81
CA ILE A 120 2.18 7.85 -3.32
C ILE A 120 3.09 7.44 -4.49
N LEU A 121 3.76 6.29 -4.37
CA LEU A 121 4.62 5.74 -5.41
C LEU A 121 3.84 5.47 -6.71
N PHE A 122 2.66 4.85 -6.62
CA PHE A 122 1.77 4.66 -7.77
C PHE A 122 1.19 5.97 -8.32
N LYS A 123 0.86 6.95 -7.46
CA LYS A 123 0.46 8.31 -7.90
C LYS A 123 1.52 8.99 -8.75
N ARG A 124 2.80 8.70 -8.50
CA ARG A 124 3.93 9.17 -9.32
C ARG A 124 4.15 8.37 -10.60
N GLY A 125 3.32 7.38 -10.89
CA GLY A 125 3.42 6.56 -12.11
C GLY A 125 4.48 5.46 -12.01
N TYR A 126 4.80 4.99 -10.81
CA TYR A 126 5.60 3.78 -10.67
C TYR A 126 4.86 2.58 -11.25
N LYS A 127 5.59 1.72 -11.99
CA LYS A 127 5.08 0.45 -12.49
C LYS A 127 5.85 -0.68 -11.85
N ILE A 128 5.12 -1.62 -11.24
CA ILE A 128 5.69 -2.87 -10.72
C ILE A 128 6.41 -3.61 -11.85
N LYS A 129 7.62 -4.09 -11.55
CA LYS A 129 8.47 -4.90 -12.44
C LYS A 129 8.57 -6.34 -11.95
N GLU A 130 9.10 -7.23 -12.78
CA GLU A 130 9.29 -8.63 -12.41
C GLU A 130 10.23 -8.80 -11.21
N GLU A 131 11.27 -7.98 -11.10
CA GLU A 131 12.19 -8.02 -9.96
C GLU A 131 11.51 -7.62 -8.65
N ASP A 132 10.52 -6.72 -8.70
CA ASP A 132 9.72 -6.34 -7.53
C ASP A 132 8.88 -7.54 -7.04
N ILE A 133 8.27 -8.26 -7.99
CA ILE A 133 7.45 -9.44 -7.71
C ILE A 133 8.30 -10.52 -7.05
N GLN A 134 9.47 -10.81 -7.61
CA GLN A 134 10.40 -11.79 -7.05
C GLN A 134 10.91 -11.38 -5.67
N PHE A 135 11.28 -10.11 -5.50
CA PHE A 135 11.69 -9.58 -4.21
C PHE A 135 10.64 -9.79 -3.12
N VAL A 136 9.37 -9.50 -3.41
CA VAL A 136 8.28 -9.69 -2.44
C VAL A 136 8.01 -11.17 -2.18
N LEU A 137 8.19 -12.04 -3.17
CA LEU A 137 8.14 -13.50 -2.95
C LEU A 137 9.22 -13.94 -1.96
N ASP A 138 10.44 -13.45 -2.11
CA ASP A 138 11.57 -13.82 -1.25
C ASP A 138 11.38 -13.33 0.21
N LEU A 139 10.75 -12.17 0.40
CA LEU A 139 10.38 -11.67 1.74
C LEU A 139 9.44 -12.62 2.50
N TYR A 140 8.66 -13.46 1.81
CA TYR A 140 7.79 -14.44 2.47
C TYR A 140 8.56 -15.37 3.41
N HIS A 141 9.79 -15.73 3.04
CA HIS A 141 10.63 -16.63 3.81
C HIS A 141 11.30 -15.95 5.01
N GLN A 142 11.26 -14.62 5.08
CA GLN A 142 11.88 -13.83 6.15
C GLN A 142 10.91 -13.47 7.28
N LYS A 143 9.61 -13.72 7.11
CA LYS A 143 8.58 -13.44 8.13
C LYS A 143 8.84 -14.21 9.43
N LYS A 144 8.71 -13.54 10.57
CA LYS A 144 8.89 -14.12 11.91
C LYS A 144 7.60 -14.10 12.74
N SER A 145 6.60 -13.34 12.31
CA SER A 145 5.35 -13.13 13.03
C SER A 145 4.13 -13.00 12.12
N GLU A 146 2.93 -13.04 12.70
CA GLU A 146 1.68 -12.71 11.98
C GLU A 146 1.65 -11.24 11.54
N TYR A 147 2.33 -10.35 12.26
CA TYR A 147 2.47 -8.96 11.88
C TYR A 147 3.29 -8.82 10.58
N ASP A 148 4.41 -9.55 10.47
CA ASP A 148 5.21 -9.60 9.23
C ASP A 148 4.42 -10.23 8.10
N PHE A 149 3.60 -11.24 8.39
CA PHE A 149 2.72 -11.84 7.40
C PHE A 149 1.72 -10.81 6.84
N GLY A 150 1.10 -9.97 7.69
CA GLY A 150 0.21 -8.88 7.24
C GLY A 150 0.91 -7.81 6.41
N LYS A 151 2.18 -7.51 6.71
CA LYS A 151 3.00 -6.64 5.86
C LYS A 151 3.29 -7.29 4.51
N TRP A 152 3.68 -8.56 4.53
CA TRP A 152 3.94 -9.31 3.30
C TRP A 152 2.70 -9.38 2.40
N THR A 153 1.51 -9.63 2.94
CA THR A 153 0.27 -9.65 2.14
C THR A 153 -0.01 -8.31 1.49
N THR A 154 0.23 -7.19 2.20
CA THR A 154 0.10 -5.85 1.63
C THR A 154 1.03 -5.63 0.43
N LEU A 155 2.29 -6.06 0.54
CA LEU A 155 3.25 -5.99 -0.57
C LEU A 155 2.84 -6.89 -1.75
N ARG A 156 2.30 -8.08 -1.46
CA ARG A 156 1.74 -8.97 -2.50
C ARG A 156 0.54 -8.35 -3.18
N TYR A 157 -0.30 -7.61 -2.47
CA TYR A 157 -1.42 -6.90 -3.09
C TYR A 157 -0.94 -5.75 -3.98
N ALA A 158 0.04 -4.97 -3.53
CA ALA A 158 0.65 -3.91 -4.34
C ALA A 158 1.22 -4.45 -5.67
N THR A 159 2.01 -5.53 -5.58
CA THR A 159 2.66 -6.15 -6.74
C THR A 159 1.67 -6.78 -7.72
N LYS A 160 0.61 -7.43 -7.23
CA LYS A 160 -0.40 -8.06 -8.08
C LYS A 160 -1.34 -7.05 -8.77
N LEU A 161 -1.77 -6.03 -8.04
CA LEU A 161 -2.76 -5.08 -8.57
C LEU A 161 -2.12 -4.06 -9.52
N ASN A 162 -0.88 -3.65 -9.24
CA ASN A 162 -0.09 -2.71 -10.05
C ASN A 162 -0.91 -1.49 -10.56
N ASP A 163 -1.84 -1.01 -9.73
CA ASP A 163 -2.79 0.04 -10.04
C ASP A 163 -3.16 0.77 -8.76
N LEU A 164 -3.10 2.10 -8.80
CA LEU A 164 -3.35 2.95 -7.64
C LEU A 164 -4.75 2.74 -7.07
N ASN A 165 -5.78 2.82 -7.92
CA ASN A 165 -7.17 2.81 -7.48
C ASN A 165 -7.53 1.44 -6.91
N LYS A 166 -7.11 0.37 -7.58
CA LYS A 166 -7.29 -1.00 -7.08
C LYS A 166 -6.57 -1.19 -5.75
N PHE A 167 -5.33 -0.70 -5.63
CA PHE A 167 -4.56 -0.84 -4.39
C PHE A 167 -5.20 -0.07 -3.23
N GLU A 168 -5.59 1.20 -3.43
CA GLU A 168 -6.25 1.99 -2.39
C GLU A 168 -7.60 1.35 -1.98
N LYS A 169 -8.38 0.85 -2.95
CA LYS A 169 -9.63 0.12 -2.67
C LYS A 169 -9.38 -1.17 -1.88
N ALA A 170 -8.35 -1.94 -2.25
CA ALA A 170 -7.94 -3.14 -1.52
C ALA A 170 -7.52 -2.81 -0.07
N MET A 171 -6.77 -1.72 0.14
CA MET A 171 -6.37 -1.25 1.47
C MET A 171 -7.56 -0.81 2.33
N GLY A 172 -8.62 -0.27 1.70
CA GLY A 172 -9.88 0.03 2.38
C GLY A 172 -10.73 -1.20 2.75
N LYS A 173 -10.40 -2.38 2.21
CA LYS A 173 -11.14 -3.65 2.35
C LYS A 173 -10.24 -4.79 2.85
N THR A 174 -9.23 -4.47 3.64
CA THR A 174 -8.24 -5.44 4.15
C THR A 174 -8.87 -6.56 4.94
N ARG A 175 -9.90 -6.29 5.75
CA ARG A 175 -10.59 -7.32 6.55
C ARG A 175 -11.30 -8.36 5.69
N GLU A 176 -11.89 -7.92 4.58
CA GLU A 176 -12.53 -8.80 3.60
C GLU A 176 -11.49 -9.64 2.85
N LEU A 177 -10.37 -9.04 2.45
CA LEU A 177 -9.26 -9.77 1.83
C LEU A 177 -8.61 -10.78 2.78
N ASP A 178 -8.40 -10.42 4.04
CA ASP A 178 -7.87 -11.31 5.08
C ASP A 178 -8.83 -12.47 5.38
N THR A 179 -10.14 -12.25 5.25
CA THR A 179 -11.14 -13.31 5.32
C THR A 179 -10.98 -14.31 4.17
N ILE A 180 -10.87 -13.84 2.93
CA ILE A 180 -10.64 -14.70 1.75
C ILE A 180 -9.32 -15.46 1.91
N LEU A 181 -8.26 -14.76 2.35
CA LEU A 181 -6.96 -15.34 2.59
C LEU A 181 -6.99 -16.37 3.73
N SER A 182 -7.80 -16.16 4.77
CA SER A 182 -8.00 -17.14 5.86
C SER A 182 -8.52 -18.47 5.33
N PHE A 183 -9.45 -18.44 4.37
CA PHE A 183 -9.96 -19.65 3.73
C PHE A 183 -8.93 -20.29 2.82
N LYS A 184 -8.17 -19.50 2.05
CA LYS A 184 -7.07 -20.00 1.21
C LYS A 184 -5.97 -20.69 2.03
N MET A 185 -5.60 -20.10 3.16
CA MET A 185 -4.53 -20.60 4.04
C MET A 185 -5.02 -21.59 5.10
N ASN A 186 -6.32 -21.89 5.14
CA ASN A 186 -6.95 -22.82 6.08
C ASN A 186 -6.74 -22.46 7.57
N ARG A 187 -6.58 -21.17 7.88
CA ARG A 187 -6.38 -20.63 9.25
C ARG A 187 -6.91 -19.20 9.35
N PRO A 188 -7.35 -18.73 10.54
CA PRO A 188 -7.68 -17.31 10.74
C PRO A 188 -6.46 -16.40 10.49
N ILE A 189 -6.67 -15.31 9.75
CA ILE A 189 -5.68 -14.28 9.40
C ILE A 189 -6.31 -12.90 9.62
N GLY A 190 -5.56 -11.97 10.21
CA GLY A 190 -6.00 -10.59 10.44
C GLY A 190 -7.08 -10.42 11.54
N VAL A 191 -7.59 -11.52 12.08
CA VAL A 191 -8.64 -11.54 13.11
C VAL A 191 -8.37 -12.62 14.16
N ASN A 192 -8.64 -12.28 15.42
CA ASN A 192 -8.45 -13.18 16.57
C ASN A 192 -9.65 -14.13 16.75
N PHE A 193 -9.97 -14.92 15.72
CA PHE A 193 -10.93 -16.02 15.86
C PHE A 193 -10.21 -17.32 16.18
N PRO A 194 -10.80 -18.20 17.00
CA PRO A 194 -10.20 -19.49 17.34
C PRO A 194 -10.18 -20.47 16.16
N ASN A 195 -11.06 -20.27 15.15
CA ASN A 195 -11.17 -21.15 13.99
C ASN A 195 -11.90 -20.47 12.81
N LEU A 196 -11.96 -21.16 11.67
CA LEU A 196 -12.58 -20.67 10.44
C LEU A 196 -14.11 -20.51 10.53
N LEU A 197 -14.79 -21.18 11.48
CA LEU A 197 -16.23 -20.96 11.69
C LEU A 197 -16.48 -19.53 12.20
N GLY A 198 -15.64 -19.04 13.12
CA GLY A 198 -15.70 -17.65 13.59
C GLY A 198 -15.48 -16.65 12.46
N VAL A 199 -14.48 -16.89 11.62
CA VAL A 199 -14.19 -16.10 10.42
C VAL A 199 -15.41 -16.06 9.48
N ALA A 200 -15.98 -17.23 9.16
CA ALA A 200 -17.12 -17.35 8.25
C ALA A 200 -18.41 -16.70 8.79
N ILE A 201 -18.69 -16.82 10.08
CA ILE A 201 -19.84 -16.16 10.71
C ILE A 201 -19.67 -14.63 10.69
N ASN A 202 -18.48 -14.15 11.03
CA ASN A 202 -18.17 -12.74 11.05
C ASN A 202 -18.31 -12.11 9.66
N SER A 203 -17.80 -12.80 8.63
CA SER A 203 -17.77 -12.26 7.28
C SER A 203 -19.15 -12.07 6.68
N ILE A 204 -20.05 -13.05 6.79
CA ILE A 204 -21.42 -12.93 6.29
C ILE A 204 -22.30 -12.00 7.15
N THR A 205 -21.89 -11.70 8.38
CA THR A 205 -22.62 -10.76 9.24
C THR A 205 -22.21 -9.32 8.95
N ASN A 206 -20.90 -9.06 8.79
CA ASN A 206 -20.35 -7.71 8.78
C ASN A 206 -19.89 -7.23 7.40
N TYR A 207 -19.58 -8.13 6.46
CA TYR A 207 -19.03 -7.80 5.14
C TYR A 207 -20.03 -8.12 4.02
N ARG A 208 -21.32 -7.82 4.25
CA ARG A 208 -22.42 -8.31 3.42
C ARG A 208 -22.37 -7.84 1.96
N GLU A 209 -21.88 -6.63 1.69
CA GLU A 209 -21.69 -6.11 0.32
C GLU A 209 -20.59 -6.87 -0.46
N ASN A 210 -19.73 -7.60 0.26
CA ASN A 210 -18.67 -8.44 -0.28
C ASN A 210 -18.96 -9.94 -0.04
N GLY A 211 -20.17 -10.26 0.42
CA GLY A 211 -20.52 -11.58 0.95
C GLY A 211 -20.46 -12.68 -0.10
N ASP A 212 -20.80 -12.37 -1.35
CA ASP A 212 -20.81 -13.35 -2.44
C ASP A 212 -19.41 -13.88 -2.75
N VAL A 213 -18.44 -12.99 -2.97
CA VAL A 213 -17.07 -13.40 -3.29
C VAL A 213 -16.41 -14.10 -2.10
N ILE A 214 -16.75 -13.69 -0.88
CA ILE A 214 -16.32 -14.37 0.35
C ILE A 214 -16.92 -15.77 0.44
N LEU A 215 -18.23 -15.95 0.20
CA LEU A 215 -18.86 -17.27 0.20
C LEU A 215 -18.29 -18.16 -0.91
N LYS A 216 -18.06 -17.61 -2.12
CA LYS A 216 -17.40 -18.30 -3.23
C LYS A 216 -16.03 -18.82 -2.81
N SER A 217 -15.27 -18.06 -2.03
CA SER A 217 -13.95 -18.46 -1.55
C SER A 217 -13.98 -19.66 -0.58
N ILE A 218 -15.03 -19.80 0.23
CA ILE A 218 -15.20 -20.98 1.10
C ILE A 218 -15.26 -22.25 0.26
N ASP A 219 -16.07 -22.24 -0.80
CA ASP A 219 -16.27 -23.39 -1.67
C ASP A 219 -15.03 -23.66 -2.54
N LYS A 220 -14.48 -22.62 -3.17
CA LYS A 220 -13.29 -22.71 -4.04
C LYS A 220 -12.05 -23.22 -3.29
N PHE A 221 -11.86 -22.80 -2.05
CA PHE A 221 -10.76 -23.28 -1.19
C PHE A 221 -11.13 -24.52 -0.36
N LYS A 222 -12.25 -25.19 -0.67
CA LYS A 222 -12.69 -26.46 -0.07
C LYS A 222 -12.86 -26.42 1.46
N GLN A 223 -13.29 -25.28 1.99
CA GLN A 223 -13.47 -25.07 3.44
C GLN A 223 -14.86 -25.45 3.97
N THR A 224 -15.82 -25.70 3.08
CA THR A 224 -17.22 -26.01 3.38
C THR A 224 -17.38 -27.14 4.40
N ASN A 225 -16.70 -28.27 4.18
CA ASN A 225 -16.79 -29.43 5.08
C ASN A 225 -16.26 -29.11 6.49
N LYS A 226 -15.12 -28.41 6.58
CA LYS A 226 -14.51 -28.03 7.85
C LYS A 226 -15.43 -27.09 8.65
N ILE A 227 -16.02 -26.10 7.98
CA ILE A 227 -16.97 -25.17 8.60
C ILE A 227 -18.22 -25.91 9.07
N ASN A 228 -18.80 -26.77 8.21
CA ASN A 228 -20.00 -27.54 8.55
C ASN A 228 -19.77 -28.45 9.76
N VAL A 229 -18.62 -29.11 9.87
CA VAL A 229 -18.27 -29.95 11.03
C VAL A 229 -18.24 -29.14 12.32
N LEU A 230 -17.66 -27.94 12.29
CA LEU A 230 -17.62 -27.04 13.44
C LEU A 230 -19.01 -26.49 13.79
N ASP A 231 -19.87 -26.27 12.79
CA ASP A 231 -21.20 -25.66 12.97
C ASP A 231 -22.26 -26.66 13.48
N LYS A 232 -22.02 -27.98 13.41
CA LYS A 232 -23.01 -29.05 13.70
C LYS A 232 -23.83 -28.84 14.98
N LYS A 233 -23.23 -28.30 16.03
CA LYS A 233 -23.91 -28.15 17.34
C LYS A 233 -24.89 -26.99 17.38
N LYS A 234 -24.61 -25.89 16.70
CA LYS A 234 -25.40 -24.65 16.80
C LYS A 234 -26.10 -24.25 15.50
N ASN A 235 -25.65 -24.76 14.36
CA ASN A 235 -26.13 -24.40 13.02
C ASN A 235 -26.16 -22.87 12.78
N THR A 236 -25.28 -22.13 13.46
CA THR A 236 -25.28 -20.66 13.45
C THR A 236 -24.86 -20.14 12.09
N PHE A 237 -23.79 -20.72 11.52
CA PHE A 237 -23.35 -20.34 10.18
C PHE A 237 -24.39 -20.71 9.13
N LYS A 238 -24.97 -21.92 9.21
CA LYS A 238 -26.04 -22.34 8.30
C LYS A 238 -27.22 -21.36 8.32
N ARG A 239 -27.71 -20.98 9.51
CA ARG A 239 -28.81 -20.01 9.66
C ARG A 239 -28.43 -18.64 9.09
N LYS A 240 -27.28 -18.10 9.47
CA LYS A 240 -26.82 -16.78 8.99
C LYS A 240 -26.59 -16.75 7.48
N ARG A 241 -26.10 -17.85 6.90
CA ARG A 241 -25.94 -17.96 5.44
C ARG A 241 -27.30 -17.90 4.75
N GLN A 242 -28.30 -18.60 5.29
CA GLN A 242 -29.66 -18.54 4.76
C GLN A 242 -30.23 -17.12 4.86
N GLU A 243 -30.09 -16.46 6.01
CA GLU A 243 -30.52 -15.07 6.22
C GLU A 243 -29.84 -14.10 5.24
N TYR A 244 -28.55 -14.30 4.98
CA TYR A 244 -27.80 -13.54 3.99
C TYR A 244 -28.37 -13.72 2.58
N LEU A 245 -28.66 -14.96 2.17
CA LEU A 245 -29.22 -15.25 0.84
C LEU A 245 -30.62 -14.66 0.66
N GLU A 246 -31.45 -14.68 1.70
CA GLU A 246 -32.80 -14.11 1.69
C GLU A 246 -32.78 -12.58 1.68
N ASN A 247 -31.79 -11.96 2.32
CA ASN A 247 -31.70 -10.50 2.49
C ASN A 247 -30.39 -9.96 1.87
N LYS A 248 -30.06 -10.43 0.68
CA LYS A 248 -28.78 -10.12 0.05
C LYS A 248 -28.69 -8.66 -0.40
N PRO A 249 -27.69 -7.88 0.05
CA PRO A 249 -27.50 -6.51 -0.43
C PRO A 249 -26.88 -6.50 -1.83
N THR A 250 -26.91 -5.33 -2.48
CA THR A 250 -26.12 -5.08 -3.69
C THR A 250 -24.64 -5.36 -3.42
N GLN A 251 -24.00 -6.12 -4.31
CA GLN A 251 -22.62 -6.53 -4.14
C GLN A 251 -21.64 -5.51 -4.75
N ASP A 252 -20.50 -5.28 -4.11
CA ASP A 252 -19.42 -4.44 -4.62
C ASP A 252 -18.66 -5.17 -5.74
N LYS A 253 -19.05 -4.86 -6.98
CA LYS A 253 -18.46 -5.45 -8.20
C LYS A 253 -17.02 -5.02 -8.44
N GLU A 254 -16.60 -3.87 -7.90
CA GLU A 254 -15.22 -3.42 -8.01
C GLU A 254 -14.33 -4.25 -7.08
N PHE A 255 -14.77 -4.46 -5.83
CA PHE A 255 -14.08 -5.33 -4.90
C PHE A 255 -14.03 -6.78 -5.41
N GLU A 256 -15.10 -7.30 -5.99
CA GLU A 256 -15.11 -8.66 -6.58
C GLU A 256 -14.01 -8.84 -7.62
N LYS A 257 -13.83 -7.87 -8.53
CA LYS A 257 -12.75 -7.88 -9.53
C LYS A 257 -11.36 -7.86 -8.89
N ILE A 258 -11.16 -7.01 -7.88
CA ILE A 258 -9.90 -6.93 -7.13
C ILE A 258 -9.60 -8.26 -6.44
N ALA A 259 -10.60 -8.87 -5.79
CA ALA A 259 -10.45 -10.15 -5.12
C ALA A 259 -10.10 -11.28 -6.10
N ILE A 260 -10.71 -11.31 -7.28
CA ILE A 260 -10.38 -12.26 -8.34
C ILE A 260 -8.93 -12.07 -8.83
N GLU A 261 -8.49 -10.83 -9.04
CA GLU A 261 -7.11 -10.55 -9.47
C GLU A 261 -6.07 -10.98 -8.42
N LEU A 262 -6.38 -10.76 -7.14
CA LEU A 262 -5.54 -11.21 -6.02
C LEU A 262 -5.59 -12.74 -5.84
N PHE A 263 -6.74 -13.35 -6.09
CA PHE A 263 -7.02 -14.77 -5.91
C PHE A 263 -7.70 -15.36 -7.17
N PRO A 264 -6.93 -15.63 -8.25
CA PRO A 264 -7.51 -16.06 -9.53
C PRO A 264 -8.31 -17.36 -9.46
N GLU A 265 -8.10 -18.18 -8.43
CA GLU A 265 -8.90 -19.39 -8.21
C GLU A 265 -10.39 -19.09 -7.94
N LEU A 266 -10.73 -17.82 -7.67
CA LEU A 266 -12.08 -17.33 -7.48
C LEU A 266 -12.83 -17.03 -8.78
N GLU A 267 -12.24 -17.22 -9.96
CA GLU A 267 -12.98 -17.13 -11.24
C GLU A 267 -14.06 -18.22 -11.38
#